data_AF-X0TD38-F1
#
_entry.id   AF-X0TD38-F1
#
_cell.length_a   1.000
_cell.length_b   1.000
_cell.length_c   1.000
_cell.angle_alpha   90.00
_cell.angle_beta   90.00
_cell.angle_gamma   90.00
#
_symmetry.space_group_name_H-M   'P 1'
#
loop_
_entity.id
_entity.type
_entity.pdbx_description
1 polymer ?
#
loop_
_entity_poly.entity_id
_entity_poly.type
_entity_poly.pdbx_seq_one_letter_code
_entity_poly.pdbx_strand_id
1 'polypeptide(L)'
;NEFVEIETGTRKKKRIEIFKALAICRDTGATLIVAKLDRLARDVSFVTSVMDSDVDIVFCDFPQANRMVISMMALVAEYEAKQISDRTKAALAELKKKGVKLGNPNKDWNKNGPKQSAIARRENKEHSNNTKAKGRIHILKSTGLTYGEIAEKLNSDGYRTTNNKRFSTTGVCNIFNE
;
A
#
# COMPACT_ATOMS: atom_id res chain seq x y z
N ASN A 1 -10.53 -6.53 -27.71
CA ASN A 1 -10.70 -5.82 -26.42
C ASN A 1 -9.35 -5.28 -25.98
N GLU A 2 -9.30 -4.02 -25.55
CA GLU A 2 -8.09 -3.37 -25.04
C GLU A 2 -8.26 -3.10 -23.53
N PHE A 3 -7.22 -3.38 -22.74
CA PHE A 3 -7.18 -3.14 -21.30
C PHE A 3 -5.99 -2.26 -20.97
N VAL A 4 -6.23 -1.11 -20.32
CA VAL A 4 -5.19 -0.15 -19.98
C VAL A 4 -5.19 0.06 -18.47
N GLU A 5 -4.01 -0.07 -17.86
CA GLU A 5 -3.82 0.15 -16.42
C GLU A 5 -2.68 1.14 -16.21
N ILE A 6 -2.98 2.25 -15.51
CA ILE A 6 -2.02 3.31 -15.25
C ILE A 6 -1.50 3.12 -13.82
N GLU A 7 -0.45 2.31 -13.68
CA GLU A 7 0.16 2.03 -12.39
C GLU A 7 1.70 2.12 -12.44
N THR A 8 2.28 2.49 -11.30
CA THR A 8 3.74 2.51 -11.13
C THR A 8 4.23 1.10 -10.78
N GLY A 9 5.29 0.62 -11.45
CA GLY A 9 5.80 -0.76 -11.29
C GLY A 9 6.24 -1.19 -9.88
N THR A 10 6.30 -0.27 -8.90
CA THR A 10 6.66 -0.54 -7.50
C THR A 10 5.46 -0.61 -6.54
N ARG A 11 4.26 -0.21 -6.96
CA ARG A 11 3.10 -0.11 -6.06
C ARG A 11 2.33 -1.44 -6.07
N LYS A 12 2.37 -2.16 -4.95
CA LYS A 12 1.70 -3.46 -4.70
C LYS A 12 0.16 -3.35 -4.57
N LYS A 13 -0.51 -2.51 -5.37
CA LYS A 13 -1.97 -2.47 -5.41
C LYS A 13 -2.48 -3.53 -6.40
N LYS A 14 -3.67 -4.09 -6.11
CA LYS A 14 -4.33 -5.09 -6.95
C LYS A 14 -4.50 -4.53 -8.37
N ARG A 15 -3.80 -5.14 -9.34
CA ARG A 15 -3.93 -4.86 -10.77
C ARG A 15 -5.22 -5.50 -11.28
N ILE A 16 -6.30 -4.74 -11.43
CA ILE A 16 -7.64 -5.32 -11.66
C ILE A 16 -7.86 -5.60 -13.15
N GLU A 17 -7.39 -4.72 -14.02
CA GLU A 17 -7.69 -4.79 -15.45
C GLU A 17 -7.00 -5.99 -16.12
N ILE A 18 -5.79 -6.34 -15.66
CA ILE A 18 -5.09 -7.49 -16.23
C ILE A 18 -5.70 -8.84 -15.84
N PHE A 19 -6.28 -8.97 -14.63
CA PHE A 19 -6.99 -10.19 -14.25
C PHE A 19 -8.30 -10.33 -15.04
N LYS A 20 -8.97 -9.22 -15.38
CA LYS A 20 -10.12 -9.25 -16.29
C LYS A 20 -9.71 -9.71 -17.69
N ALA A 21 -8.58 -9.21 -18.20
CA ALA A 21 -8.04 -9.64 -19.48
C ALA A 21 -7.74 -11.14 -19.50
N LEU A 22 -7.08 -11.65 -18.44
CA LEU A 22 -6.79 -13.08 -18.29
C LEU A 22 -8.05 -13.95 -18.19
N ALA A 23 -9.07 -13.48 -17.47
CA ALA A 23 -10.35 -14.20 -17.38
C ALA A 23 -11.01 -14.32 -18.75
N ILE A 24 -11.07 -13.23 -19.53
CA ILE A 24 -11.63 -13.25 -20.88
C ILE A 24 -10.82 -14.15 -21.81
N CYS A 25 -9.49 -14.08 -21.75
CA CYS A 25 -8.61 -14.96 -22.52
C CYS A 25 -8.85 -16.43 -22.19
N ARG A 26 -9.03 -16.76 -20.90
CA ARG A 26 -9.35 -18.11 -20.44
C ARG A 26 -10.71 -18.60 -20.96
N ASP A 27 -11.73 -17.74 -20.91
CA ASP A 27 -13.07 -18.11 -21.36
C ASP A 27 -13.17 -18.25 -22.89
N THR A 28 -12.32 -17.52 -23.63
CA THR A 28 -12.34 -17.48 -25.10
C THR A 28 -11.26 -18.33 -25.77
N GLY A 29 -10.29 -18.84 -25.00
CA GLY A 29 -9.07 -19.48 -25.53
C GLY A 29 -8.15 -18.52 -26.29
N ALA A 30 -8.28 -17.20 -26.07
CA ALA A 30 -7.52 -16.20 -26.79
C ALA A 30 -6.13 -15.96 -26.17
N THR A 31 -5.13 -15.68 -27.01
CA THR A 31 -3.79 -15.28 -26.59
C THR A 31 -3.77 -13.84 -26.07
N LEU A 32 -3.17 -13.62 -24.90
CA LEU A 32 -2.95 -12.30 -24.33
C LEU A 32 -1.70 -11.65 -24.96
N ILE A 33 -1.87 -10.48 -25.58
CA ILE A 33 -0.76 -9.71 -26.14
C ILE A 33 -0.39 -8.58 -25.18
N VAL A 34 0.90 -8.49 -24.83
CA VAL A 34 1.42 -7.46 -23.95
C VAL A 34 2.50 -6.66 -24.68
N ALA A 35 2.39 -5.32 -24.64
CA ALA A 35 3.30 -4.45 -25.37
C ALA A 35 4.76 -4.57 -24.92
N LYS A 36 5.01 -4.67 -23.60
CA LYS A 36 6.37 -4.84 -23.05
C LYS A 36 6.42 -5.69 -21.79
N LEU A 37 7.45 -6.54 -21.70
CA LEU A 37 7.72 -7.41 -20.55
C LEU A 37 8.07 -6.60 -19.28
N ASP A 38 8.73 -5.44 -19.41
CA ASP A 38 9.14 -4.60 -18.27
C ASP A 38 7.97 -4.16 -17.37
N ARG A 39 6.76 -4.11 -17.93
CA ARG A 39 5.54 -3.71 -17.22
C ARG A 39 4.98 -4.83 -16.34
N LEU A 40 5.28 -6.08 -16.68
CA LEU A 40 4.87 -7.26 -15.92
C LEU A 40 5.98 -7.77 -15.01
N ALA A 41 7.23 -7.80 -15.49
CA ALA A 41 8.38 -8.41 -14.82
C ALA A 41 8.79 -7.77 -13.48
N ARG A 42 8.33 -6.55 -13.16
CA ARG A 42 8.64 -5.88 -11.89
C ARG A 42 7.92 -6.47 -10.67
N ASP A 43 6.93 -7.31 -10.88
CA ASP A 43 6.21 -8.01 -9.80
C ASP A 43 6.28 -9.52 -10.04
N VAL A 44 7.17 -10.19 -9.31
CA VAL A 44 7.41 -11.64 -9.44
C VAL A 44 6.15 -12.43 -9.10
N SER A 45 5.42 -12.03 -8.04
CA SER A 45 4.19 -12.71 -7.65
C SER A 45 3.13 -12.67 -8.74
N PHE A 46 3.09 -11.55 -9.47
CA PHE A 46 2.23 -11.37 -10.61
C PHE A 46 2.66 -12.25 -11.79
N VAL A 47 3.94 -12.23 -12.17
CA VAL A 47 4.46 -13.07 -13.26
C VAL A 47 4.20 -14.55 -12.99
N THR A 48 4.45 -15.03 -11.79
CA THR A 48 4.17 -16.43 -11.41
C THR A 48 2.68 -16.74 -11.55
N SER A 49 1.79 -15.88 -11.03
CA SER A 49 0.34 -16.10 -11.11
C SER A 49 -0.18 -16.15 -12.56
N VAL A 50 0.42 -15.33 -13.43
CA VAL A 50 0.09 -15.29 -14.85
C VAL A 50 0.66 -16.50 -15.59
N MET A 51 1.85 -16.96 -15.21
CA MET A 51 2.45 -18.18 -15.74
C MET A 51 1.74 -19.45 -15.33
N ASP A 52 1.11 -19.44 -14.15
CA ASP A 52 0.29 -20.53 -13.66
C ASP A 52 -1.12 -20.53 -14.29
N SER A 53 -1.46 -19.51 -15.09
CA SER A 53 -2.69 -19.50 -15.87
C SER A 53 -2.52 -20.25 -17.19
N ASP A 54 -3.54 -21.00 -17.61
CA ASP A 54 -3.59 -21.73 -18.90
C ASP A 54 -3.78 -20.80 -20.12
N VAL A 55 -3.26 -19.58 -20.07
CA VAL A 55 -3.40 -18.57 -21.13
C VAL A 55 -2.08 -18.39 -21.85
N ASP A 56 -2.08 -18.47 -23.17
CA ASP A 56 -0.91 -18.13 -23.99
C ASP A 56 -0.66 -16.63 -23.95
N ILE A 57 0.60 -16.24 -23.75
CA ILE A 57 1.00 -14.83 -23.63
C ILE A 57 2.13 -14.53 -24.58
N VAL A 58 1.93 -13.49 -25.39
CA VAL A 58 2.93 -13.00 -26.32
C VAL A 58 3.32 -11.58 -25.93
N PHE A 59 4.63 -11.37 -25.81
CA PHE A 59 5.21 -10.06 -25.54
C PHE A 59 5.71 -9.45 -26.84
N CYS A 60 5.27 -8.25 -27.20
CA CYS A 60 5.67 -7.61 -28.46
C CYS A 60 7.17 -7.28 -28.50
N ASP A 61 7.78 -6.98 -27.36
CA ASP A 61 9.21 -6.68 -27.24
C ASP A 61 10.08 -7.93 -27.20
N PHE A 62 9.55 -9.06 -26.72
CA PHE A 62 10.25 -10.34 -26.73
C PHE A 62 9.31 -11.49 -27.11
N PRO A 63 8.99 -11.67 -28.40
CA PRO A 63 8.01 -12.67 -28.85
C PRO A 63 8.44 -14.13 -28.61
N GLN A 64 9.75 -14.37 -28.50
CA GLN A 64 10.35 -15.69 -28.25
C GLN A 64 10.44 -16.02 -26.75
N ALA A 65 9.84 -15.18 -25.89
CA ALA A 65 9.92 -15.33 -24.45
C ALA A 65 9.20 -16.61 -24.00
N ASN A 66 9.98 -17.63 -23.66
CA ASN A 66 9.42 -18.83 -23.02
C ASN A 66 9.17 -18.58 -21.52
N ARG A 67 8.35 -19.44 -20.91
CA ARG A 67 7.98 -19.36 -19.48
C ARG A 67 9.19 -19.31 -18.55
N MET A 68 10.24 -20.07 -18.87
CA MET A 68 11.48 -20.11 -18.09
C MET A 68 12.22 -18.78 -18.10
N VAL A 69 12.40 -18.17 -19.28
CA VAL A 69 13.13 -16.90 -19.45
C VAL A 69 12.39 -15.78 -18.75
N ILE A 70 11.07 -15.70 -18.87
CA ILE A 70 10.27 -14.69 -18.19
C ILE A 70 10.38 -14.83 -16.67
N SER A 71 10.32 -16.06 -16.15
CA SER A 71 10.49 -16.33 -14.71
C SER A 71 11.87 -15.91 -14.22
N MET A 72 12.92 -16.21 -14.97
CA MET A 72 14.29 -15.81 -14.64
C MET A 72 14.46 -14.29 -14.68
N MET A 73 13.91 -13.61 -15.67
CA MET A 73 13.95 -12.14 -15.77
C MET A 73 13.22 -11.47 -14.60
N ALA A 74 12.08 -12.01 -14.18
CA ALA A 74 11.35 -11.51 -13.01
C ALA A 74 12.19 -11.65 -11.73
N LEU A 75 12.81 -12.83 -11.52
CA LEU A 75 13.70 -13.06 -10.37
C LEU A 75 14.91 -12.11 -10.36
N VAL A 76 15.54 -11.89 -11.52
CA VAL A 76 16.67 -10.94 -11.64
C VAL A 76 16.21 -9.52 -11.31
N ALA A 77 15.07 -9.09 -11.83
CA ALA A 77 14.51 -7.77 -11.55
C ALA A 77 14.20 -7.55 -10.06
N GLU A 78 13.68 -8.58 -9.36
CA GLU A 78 13.47 -8.53 -7.92
C GLU A 78 14.79 -8.42 -7.15
N TYR A 79 15.79 -9.22 -7.54
CA TYR A 79 17.12 -9.17 -6.93
C TYR A 79 17.74 -7.78 -7.09
N GLU A 80 17.71 -7.19 -8.28
CA GLU A 80 18.23 -5.84 -8.54
C GLU A 80 17.49 -4.79 -7.71
N ALA A 81 16.16 -4.84 -7.66
CA ALA A 81 15.36 -3.93 -6.85
C ALA A 81 15.72 -4.01 -5.36
N LYS A 82 15.94 -5.24 -4.84
CA LYS A 82 16.39 -5.48 -3.48
C LYS A 82 17.78 -4.89 -3.24
N GLN A 83 18.74 -5.13 -4.13
CA GLN A 83 20.10 -4.60 -4.05
C GLN A 83 20.14 -3.07 -4.05
N ILE A 84 19.33 -2.42 -4.91
CA ILE A 84 19.19 -0.96 -4.93
C ILE A 84 18.62 -0.45 -3.60
N SER A 85 17.57 -1.10 -3.08
CA SER A 85 16.99 -0.78 -1.77
C SER A 85 18.05 -0.87 -0.67
N ASP A 86 18.79 -1.98 -0.62
CA ASP A 86 19.74 -2.26 0.45
C ASP A 86 20.92 -1.30 0.40
N ARG A 87 21.44 -1.00 -0.79
CA ARG A 87 22.47 0.03 -1.00
C ARG A 87 22.00 1.41 -0.56
N THR A 88 20.75 1.78 -0.90
CA THR A 88 20.17 3.07 -0.51
C THR A 88 20.01 3.16 1.01
N LYS A 89 19.51 2.10 1.65
CA LYS A 89 19.39 2.05 3.12
C LYS A 89 20.74 2.15 3.81
N ALA A 90 21.76 1.46 3.29
CA ALA A 90 23.12 1.52 3.81
C ALA A 90 23.69 2.96 3.72
N ALA A 91 23.56 3.59 2.55
CA ALA A 91 23.98 4.98 2.35
C ALA A 91 23.24 5.96 3.28
N LEU A 92 21.92 5.82 3.43
CA LEU A 92 21.12 6.63 4.36
C LEU A 92 21.54 6.40 5.82
N ALA A 93 21.82 5.16 6.22
CA ALA A 93 22.27 4.85 7.57
C ALA A 93 23.62 5.51 7.88
N GLU A 94 24.56 5.51 6.92
CA GLU A 94 25.85 6.17 7.06
C GLU A 94 25.71 7.70 7.13
N LEU A 95 24.91 8.29 6.25
CA LEU A 95 24.60 9.72 6.27
C LEU A 95 23.96 10.14 7.60
N LYS A 96 23.05 9.33 8.15
CA LYS A 96 22.45 9.55 9.46
C LYS A 96 23.50 9.52 10.59
N LYS A 97 24.44 8.57 10.55
CA LYS A 97 25.57 8.50 11.50
C LYS A 97 26.47 9.73 11.41
N LYS A 98 26.69 10.25 10.20
CA LYS A 98 27.42 11.50 9.94
C LYS A 98 26.63 12.77 10.34
N GLY A 99 25.42 12.63 10.88
CA GLY A 99 24.59 13.76 11.30
C GLY A 99 23.90 14.49 10.13
N VAL A 100 23.94 13.95 8.92
CA VAL A 100 23.29 14.54 7.75
C VAL A 100 21.77 14.45 7.95
N LYS A 101 21.10 15.59 7.82
CA LYS A 101 19.65 15.69 7.95
C LYS A 101 18.97 15.10 6.71
N LEU A 102 18.46 13.88 6.85
CA LEU A 102 17.72 13.17 5.81
C LEU A 102 16.27 13.69 5.71
N GLY A 103 15.66 13.55 4.52
CA GLY A 103 14.32 14.03 4.21
C GLY A 103 14.34 15.20 3.21
N ASN A 104 13.21 15.88 3.03
CA ASN A 104 13.12 16.99 2.08
C ASN A 104 14.02 18.17 2.53
N PRO A 105 15.05 18.55 1.74
CA PRO A 105 15.92 19.70 2.06
C PRO A 105 15.13 21.02 2.11
N ASN A 106 14.08 21.12 1.30
CA ASN A 106 13.13 22.22 1.29
C ASN A 106 11.99 21.94 2.28
N LYS A 107 12.27 22.07 3.59
CA LYS A 107 11.20 22.17 4.60
C LYS A 107 10.23 23.33 4.30
N ASP A 108 10.68 24.28 3.51
CA ASP A 108 9.97 25.50 3.14
C ASP A 108 8.92 25.31 2.03
N TRP A 109 8.99 24.23 1.24
CA TRP A 109 7.95 23.92 0.23
C TRP A 109 6.58 23.66 0.87
N ASN A 110 6.57 23.21 2.13
CA ASN A 110 5.35 23.02 2.90
C ASN A 110 5.55 23.48 4.36
N LYS A 111 5.86 24.77 4.55
CA LYS A 111 5.99 25.39 5.91
C LYS A 111 4.77 25.14 6.78
N ASN A 112 3.60 25.04 6.14
CA ASN A 112 2.33 24.89 6.81
C ASN A 112 1.99 23.42 7.11
N GLY A 113 2.51 22.42 6.39
CA GLY A 113 2.16 21.01 6.59
C GLY A 113 2.39 20.50 8.02
N PRO A 114 3.57 20.71 8.63
CA PRO A 114 3.80 20.35 10.04
C PRO A 114 2.93 21.15 11.02
N LYS A 115 2.71 22.44 10.77
CA LYS A 115 1.84 23.29 11.62
C LYS A 115 0.36 22.89 11.50
N GLN A 116 -0.14 22.69 10.29
CA GLN A 116 -1.50 22.26 9.96
C GLN A 116 -1.77 20.86 10.50
N SER A 117 -0.81 19.93 10.40
CA SER A 117 -0.97 18.59 11.00
C SER A 117 -0.97 18.64 12.53
N ALA A 118 -0.19 19.52 13.15
CA ALA A 118 -0.24 19.73 14.60
C ALA A 118 -1.56 20.36 15.06
N ILE A 119 -2.04 21.38 14.34
CA ILE A 119 -3.35 22.01 14.58
C ILE A 119 -4.47 20.98 14.41
N ALA A 120 -4.50 20.23 13.30
CA ALA A 120 -5.50 19.21 13.05
C ALA A 120 -5.48 18.09 14.11
N ARG A 121 -4.30 17.70 14.62
CA ARG A 121 -4.20 16.75 15.75
C ARG A 121 -4.81 17.32 17.02
N ARG A 122 -4.51 18.59 17.33
CA ARG A 122 -5.06 19.29 18.50
C ARG A 122 -6.57 19.43 18.41
N GLU A 123 -7.09 19.90 17.29
CA GLU A 123 -8.53 20.02 17.04
C GLU A 123 -9.22 18.65 17.13
N ASN A 124 -8.60 17.61 16.56
CA ASN A 124 -9.13 16.25 16.65
C ASN A 124 -9.16 15.74 18.11
N LYS A 125 -8.16 16.08 18.93
CA LYS A 125 -8.12 15.73 20.36
C LYS A 125 -9.18 16.49 21.17
N GLU A 126 -9.33 17.78 20.91
CA GLU A 126 -10.26 18.67 21.62
C GLU A 126 -11.72 18.52 21.14
N HIS A 127 -11.95 17.79 20.05
CA HIS A 127 -13.30 17.59 19.52
C HIS A 127 -14.18 16.78 20.47
N SER A 128 -15.35 17.35 20.81
CA SER A 128 -16.37 16.80 21.71
C SER A 128 -16.63 15.29 21.54
N ASN A 129 -16.77 14.81 20.30
CA ASN A 129 -16.96 13.37 20.03
C ASN A 129 -15.80 12.48 20.50
N ASN A 130 -14.55 12.91 20.32
CA ASN A 130 -13.38 12.13 20.74
C ASN A 130 -13.17 12.22 22.25
N THR A 131 -13.45 13.37 22.86
CA THR A 131 -13.42 13.53 24.32
C THR A 131 -14.43 12.59 24.99
N LYS A 132 -15.66 12.53 24.47
CA LYS A 132 -16.69 11.58 24.96
C LYS A 132 -16.29 10.13 24.71
N ALA A 133 -15.76 9.83 23.52
CA ALA A 133 -15.28 8.50 23.19
C ALA A 133 -14.14 8.06 24.14
N LYS A 134 -13.23 8.97 24.54
CA LYS A 134 -12.09 8.64 25.41
C LYS A 134 -12.51 8.04 26.75
N GLY A 135 -13.52 8.61 27.40
CA GLY A 135 -14.07 8.07 28.66
C GLY A 135 -14.66 6.67 28.46
N ARG A 136 -15.44 6.48 27.38
CA ARG A 136 -16.01 5.18 27.03
C ARG A 136 -14.94 4.14 26.69
N ILE A 137 -13.88 4.53 25.99
CA ILE A 137 -12.72 3.68 25.65
C ILE A 137 -12.03 3.19 26.92
N HIS A 138 -11.78 4.07 27.90
CA HIS A 138 -11.15 3.67 29.15
C HIS A 138 -11.98 2.65 29.94
N ILE A 139 -13.29 2.88 30.02
CA ILE A 139 -14.22 1.93 30.67
C ILE A 139 -14.18 0.58 29.97
N LEU A 140 -14.38 0.56 28.64
CA LEU A 140 -14.39 -0.68 27.87
C LEU A 140 -13.03 -1.39 27.89
N LYS A 141 -11.93 -0.63 28.00
CA LYS A 141 -10.59 -1.21 28.12
C LYS A 141 -10.35 -1.82 29.49
N SER A 142 -10.84 -1.19 30.56
CA SER A 142 -10.77 -1.74 31.92
C SER A 142 -11.57 -3.04 32.08
N THR A 143 -12.62 -3.23 31.28
CA THR A 143 -13.38 -4.49 31.21
C THR A 143 -12.70 -5.58 30.38
N GLY A 144 -11.47 -5.33 29.88
CA GLY A 144 -10.65 -6.34 29.20
C GLY A 144 -10.82 -6.43 27.68
N LEU A 145 -11.64 -5.57 27.06
CA LEU A 145 -11.86 -5.65 25.61
C LEU A 145 -10.60 -5.28 24.82
N THR A 146 -10.47 -5.88 23.64
CA THR A 146 -9.46 -5.51 22.65
C THR A 146 -9.83 -4.20 21.96
N TYR A 147 -8.85 -3.50 21.38
CA TYR A 147 -9.13 -2.25 20.67
C TYR A 147 -10.07 -2.42 19.46
N GLY A 148 -10.11 -3.62 18.87
CA GLY A 148 -11.04 -3.94 17.77
C GLY A 148 -12.48 -4.00 18.27
N GLU A 149 -12.73 -4.75 19.34
CA GLU A 149 -14.06 -4.86 19.97
C GLU A 149 -14.53 -3.50 20.50
N ILE A 150 -13.63 -2.70 21.07
CA ILE A 150 -13.94 -1.34 21.52
C ILE A 150 -14.35 -0.47 20.33
N ALA A 151 -13.66 -0.56 19.19
CA ALA A 151 -14.01 0.20 18.00
C ALA A 151 -15.40 -0.18 17.47
N GLU A 152 -15.71 -1.48 17.40
CA GLU A 152 -17.04 -1.96 17.03
C GLU A 152 -18.11 -1.47 18.01
N LYS A 153 -17.86 -1.58 19.31
CA LYS A 153 -18.79 -1.16 20.34
C LYS A 153 -19.08 0.34 20.30
N LEU A 154 -18.05 1.17 20.13
CA LEU A 154 -18.20 2.62 19.92
C LEU A 154 -19.04 2.93 18.68
N ASN A 155 -18.76 2.25 17.56
CA ASN A 155 -19.47 2.48 16.32
C ASN A 155 -20.96 2.10 16.41
N SER A 156 -21.27 1.01 17.13
CA SER A 156 -22.63 0.54 17.42
C SER A 156 -23.36 1.45 18.42
N ASP A 157 -22.65 1.95 19.43
CA ASP A 157 -23.17 2.91 20.41
C ASP A 157 -23.31 4.35 19.81
N GLY A 158 -23.11 4.51 18.50
CA GLY A 158 -23.36 5.76 17.75
C GLY A 158 -22.20 6.76 17.69
N TYR A 159 -21.04 6.44 18.26
CA TYR A 159 -19.88 7.33 18.21
C TYR A 159 -19.31 7.42 16.79
N ARG A 160 -18.92 8.63 16.38
CA ARG A 160 -18.24 8.92 15.12
C ARG A 160 -17.04 9.83 15.35
N THR A 161 -16.01 9.64 14.52
CA THR A 161 -14.82 10.51 14.50
C THR A 161 -15.20 11.93 14.06
N THR A 162 -14.25 12.86 14.17
CA THR A 162 -14.39 14.28 13.79
C THR A 162 -14.81 14.48 12.34
N ASN A 163 -14.34 13.62 11.43
CA ASN A 163 -14.74 13.62 10.02
C ASN A 163 -15.98 12.75 9.75
N ASN A 164 -16.81 12.48 10.77
CA ASN A 164 -18.01 11.64 10.73
C ASN A 164 -17.78 10.20 10.24
N LYS A 165 -16.55 9.69 10.32
CA LYS A 165 -16.20 8.31 9.96
C LYS A 165 -16.33 7.37 11.17
N ARG A 166 -16.43 6.07 10.90
CA ARG A 166 -16.35 5.02 11.93
C ARG A 166 -14.98 5.03 12.62
N PHE A 167 -14.94 4.71 13.91
CA PHE A 167 -13.71 4.47 14.65
C PHE A 167 -13.03 3.21 14.12
N SER A 168 -11.71 3.30 13.91
CA SER A 168 -10.85 2.16 13.59
C SER A 168 -10.11 1.69 14.85
N THR A 169 -9.63 0.46 14.84
CA THR A 169 -8.79 -0.12 15.91
C THR A 169 -7.60 0.79 16.26
N THR A 170 -6.91 1.32 15.23
CA THR A 170 -5.79 2.25 15.41
C THR A 170 -6.25 3.58 16.00
N GLY A 171 -7.41 4.10 15.59
CA GLY A 171 -7.97 5.33 16.14
C GLY A 171 -8.27 5.21 17.63
N VAL A 172 -8.86 4.09 18.05
CA VAL A 172 -9.12 3.80 19.48
C VAL A 172 -7.82 3.69 20.27
N CYS A 173 -6.83 2.95 19.76
CA CYS A 173 -5.52 2.79 20.39
C CYS A 173 -4.82 4.14 20.60
N ASN A 174 -4.85 5.01 19.58
CA ASN A 174 -4.25 6.34 19.68
C ASN A 174 -4.94 7.20 20.74
N ILE A 175 -6.27 7.20 20.80
CA ILE A 175 -7.03 7.97 21.80
C ILE A 175 -6.82 7.44 23.22
N PHE A 176 -6.60 6.13 23.39
CA PHE A 176 -6.32 5.51 24.67
C PHE A 176 -4.93 5.86 25.20
N ASN A 177 -3.92 5.87 24.33
CA ASN A 177 -2.51 6.11 24.69
C ASN A 177 -2.13 7.61 24.76
N GLU A 178 -3.04 8.52 24.40
CA GLU A 178 -2.87 10.00 24.43
C GLU A 178 -3.34 10.68 25.73
#